data_AF-A0AAD3D1D7-F1
#
_entry.id   AF-A0AAD3D1D7-F1
#
_cell.length_a   1.000
_cell.length_b   1.000
_cell.length_c   1.000
_cell.angle_alpha   90.00
_cell.angle_beta   90.00
_cell.angle_gamma   90.00
#
_symmetry.space_group_name_H-M   'P 1'
#
loop_
_entity.id
_entity.type
_entity.pdbx_description
1 polymer ?
#
loop_
_entity_poly.entity_id
_entity_poly.type
_entity_poly.pdbx_seq_one_letter_code
_entity_poly.pdbx_strand_id
1 'polypeptide(L)' 'MSDKYDDYDWDELPADVKAAAEKLGYTKKIWDSDGEPDECDEYWKDLTAEQQAAAKLLGYTAATWDAED' A
#
# COMPACT_ATOMS: atom_id res chain seq x y z
N MET A 1 0.70 1.98 8.26
CA MET A 1 0.25 2.82 7.14
C MET A 1 -0.12 4.20 7.68
N SER A 2 -0.91 5.02 6.98
CA SER A 2 -1.72 5.98 7.74
C SER A 2 -2.72 5.17 8.57
N ASP A 3 -2.89 5.50 9.87
CA ASP A 3 -3.74 4.80 10.85
C ASP A 3 -5.23 4.70 10.46
N LYS A 4 -5.57 5.09 9.24
CA LYS A 4 -6.92 5.18 8.70
C LYS A 4 -7.45 3.82 8.22
N TYR A 5 -6.56 2.95 7.75
CA TYR A 5 -6.93 1.65 7.15
C TYR A 5 -6.22 0.45 7.78
N ASP A 6 -5.33 0.65 8.75
CA ASP A 6 -4.62 -0.44 9.44
C ASP A 6 -5.60 -1.38 10.19
N ASP A 7 -6.77 -0.91 10.62
CA ASP A 7 -7.81 -1.74 11.26
C ASP A 7 -8.88 -2.28 10.27
N TYR A 8 -8.77 -2.01 8.98
CA TYR A 8 -9.79 -2.39 8.00
C TYR A 8 -9.43 -3.71 7.34
N ASP A 9 -10.35 -4.66 7.33
CA ASP A 9 -10.21 -5.84 6.47
C ASP A 9 -10.25 -5.40 5.00
N TRP A 10 -9.66 -6.21 4.10
CA TRP A 10 -9.66 -5.90 2.67
C TRP A 10 -11.07 -5.58 2.19
N ASP A 11 -12.08 -6.35 2.60
CA ASP A 11 -13.48 -6.13 2.17
C ASP A 11 -14.07 -4.79 2.63
N GLU A 12 -13.59 -4.23 3.74
CA GLU A 12 -14.03 -2.95 4.29
C GLU A 12 -13.38 -1.75 3.59
N LEU A 13 -12.27 -1.98 2.87
CA LEU A 13 -11.59 -0.91 2.14
C LEU A 13 -12.49 -0.31 1.05
N PRO A 14 -12.43 1.03 0.87
CA PRO A 14 -13.02 1.69 -0.28
C PRO A 14 -12.50 1.12 -1.60
N ALA A 15 -13.33 1.14 -2.65
CA ALA A 15 -12.95 0.63 -3.96
C ALA A 15 -11.67 1.29 -4.51
N ASP A 16 -11.49 2.60 -4.27
CA ASP A 16 -10.29 3.33 -4.69
C ASP A 16 -9.03 2.86 -3.94
N VAL A 17 -9.17 2.52 -2.66
CA VAL A 17 -8.06 2.02 -1.82
C VAL A 17 -7.70 0.58 -2.21
N LYS A 18 -8.70 -0.27 -2.47
CA LYS A 18 -8.48 -1.63 -3.01
C LYS A 18 -7.70 -1.56 -4.31
N ALA A 19 -8.19 -0.76 -5.26
CA ALA A 19 -7.53 -0.61 -6.57
C ALA A 19 -6.10 -0.06 -6.42
N ALA A 20 -5.86 0.82 -5.45
CA ALA A 20 -4.52 1.31 -5.12
C ALA A 20 -3.64 0.19 -4.55
N ALA A 21 -4.14 -0.57 -3.57
CA ALA A 21 -3.43 -1.67 -2.95
C ALA A 21 -3.10 -2.77 -3.97
N GLU A 22 -4.04 -3.13 -4.86
CA GLU A 22 -3.82 -4.08 -5.96
C GLU A 22 -2.70 -3.64 -6.91
N LYS A 23 -2.57 -2.33 -7.17
CA LYS A 23 -1.47 -1.79 -8.00
C LYS A 23 -0.11 -1.87 -7.34
N LEU A 24 -0.08 -1.99 -6.01
CA LEU A 24 1.12 -2.17 -5.20
C LEU A 24 1.40 -3.66 -4.91
N GLY A 25 0.65 -4.58 -5.51
CA GLY A 25 0.82 -6.02 -5.29
C GLY A 25 0.04 -6.59 -4.11
N TYR A 26 -0.65 -5.75 -3.33
CA TYR A 26 -1.48 -6.26 -2.25
C TYR A 26 -2.65 -7.06 -2.81
N THR A 27 -2.87 -8.19 -2.19
CA THR A 27 -4.08 -8.99 -2.39
C THR A 27 -4.81 -9.09 -1.08
N LYS A 28 -6.11 -9.41 -1.12
CA LYS A 28 -6.91 -9.67 0.09
C LYS A 28 -6.17 -10.54 1.12
N LYS A 29 -5.53 -11.61 0.67
CA LYS A 29 -4.79 -12.52 1.56
C LYS A 29 -3.60 -11.83 2.23
N ILE A 30 -2.83 -11.06 1.48
CA ILE A 30 -1.65 -10.34 1.98
C ILE A 30 -2.11 -9.26 2.96
N TRP A 31 -3.10 -8.46 2.57
CA TRP A 31 -3.69 -7.42 3.39
C TRP A 31 -4.25 -7.95 4.72
N ASP A 32 -5.17 -8.93 4.66
CA ASP A 32 -5.81 -9.51 5.85
C ASP A 32 -4.82 -10.31 6.74
N SER A 33 -3.60 -10.57 6.25
CA SER A 33 -2.55 -11.25 7.03
C SER A 33 -1.47 -10.30 7.54
N ASP A 34 -1.68 -8.97 7.44
CA ASP A 34 -0.65 -7.95 7.73
C ASP A 34 0.67 -8.22 7.00
N GLY A 35 0.58 -8.82 5.81
CA GLY A 35 1.72 -9.13 4.97
C GLY A 35 2.04 -7.98 4.03
N GLU A 36 3.24 -8.01 3.47
CA GLU A 36 3.69 -7.06 2.47
C GLU A 36 4.04 -7.80 1.17
N PRO A 37 3.61 -7.28 0.01
CA PRO A 37 4.01 -7.83 -1.28
C PRO A 37 5.48 -7.52 -1.56
N ASP A 38 6.12 -8.33 -2.41
CA ASP A 38 7.50 -8.10 -2.84
C ASP A 38 7.68 -6.74 -3.57
N GLU A 39 6.59 -6.15 -4.07
CA GLU A 39 6.57 -4.82 -4.68
C GLU A 39 6.76 -3.68 -3.65
N CYS A 40 6.52 -3.95 -2.36
CA CYS A 40 6.81 -3.00 -1.28
C CYS A 40 8.31 -2.97 -0.90
N ASP A 41 9.09 -3.98 -1.28
CA ASP A 41 10.55 -3.99 -1.09
C ASP A 41 11.30 -3.04 -2.06
N GLU A 42 10.60 -2.48 -3.06
CA GLU A 42 11.20 -1.50 -3.97
C GLU A 42 11.22 -0.09 -3.35
N TYR A 43 12.28 0.67 -3.63
CA TYR A 43 12.32 2.08 -3.23
C TYR A 43 11.19 2.87 -3.91
N TRP A 44 10.69 3.90 -3.23
CA TRP A 44 9.65 4.78 -3.77
C TRP A 44 9.98 5.33 -5.16
N LYS A 45 11.26 5.63 -5.40
CA LYS A 45 11.75 6.14 -6.68
C LYS A 45 11.69 5.13 -7.83
N ASP A 46 11.71 3.84 -7.52
CA ASP A 46 11.66 2.74 -8.48
C ASP A 46 10.20 2.35 -8.81
N LEU A 47 9.25 2.70 -7.93
CA LEU A 47 7.82 2.59 -8.19
C LEU A 47 7.37 3.45 -9.38
N THR A 48 6.41 2.92 -10.13
CA THR A 48 5.71 3.65 -11.20
C THR A 48 4.88 4.82 -10.64
N ALA A 49 4.56 5.79 -11.50
CA ALA A 49 3.72 6.93 -11.11
C ALA A 49 2.34 6.50 -10.56
N GLU A 50 1.80 5.37 -11.02
CA GLU A 50 0.54 4.81 -10.54
C GLU A 50 0.68 4.19 -9.14
N GLN A 51 1.77 3.45 -8.90
CA GLN A 51 2.10 2.90 -7.57
C GLN A 51 2.36 4.01 -6.56
N GLN A 52 3.12 5.05 -6.92
CA GLN A 52 3.33 6.20 -6.03
C GLN A 52 2.01 6.92 -5.70
N ALA A 53 1.10 7.04 -6.67
CA ALA A 53 -0.21 7.62 -6.44
C ALA A 53 -1.07 6.73 -5.52
N ALA A 54 -1.01 5.42 -5.72
CA ALA A 54 -1.68 4.43 -4.88
C ALA A 54 -1.15 4.46 -3.43
N ALA A 55 0.16 4.46 -3.24
CA ALA A 55 0.79 4.54 -1.94
C ALA A 55 0.42 5.85 -1.22
N LYS A 56 0.37 6.98 -1.93
CA LYS A 56 -0.17 8.25 -1.39
C LYS A 56 -1.63 8.13 -0.94
N LEU A 57 -2.45 7.38 -1.66
CA LEU A 57 -3.87 7.19 -1.35
C LEU A 57 -4.07 6.32 -0.09
N LEU A 58 -3.14 5.40 0.15
CA LEU A 58 -3.00 4.62 1.39
C LEU A 58 -2.36 5.43 2.53
N GLY A 59 -1.89 6.64 2.23
CA GLY A 59 -1.30 7.58 3.19
C GLY A 59 0.21 7.45 3.37
N TYR A 60 0.88 6.69 2.51
CA TYR A 60 2.33 6.68 2.43
C TYR A 60 2.86 7.92 1.70
N THR A 61 4.07 8.30 2.05
CA THR A 61 4.89 9.29 1.35
C THR A 61 6.22 8.65 1.02
N ALA A 62 6.96 9.23 0.08
CA ALA A 62 8.32 8.75 -0.22
C ALA A 62 9.18 8.60 1.04
N ALA A 63 9.04 9.55 1.98
CA ALA A 63 9.74 9.50 3.24
C ALA A 63 9.32 8.32 4.13
N THR A 64 8.02 8.03 4.24
CA THR A 64 7.53 6.92 5.10
C THR A 64 7.64 5.56 4.44
N TRP A 65 7.69 5.51 3.11
CA TRP A 65 7.88 4.29 2.34
C TRP A 65 9.34 3.85 2.38
N ASP A 66 10.27 4.78 2.12
CA ASP A 66 11.70 4.50 2.22
C ASP A 66 12.23 4.63 3.68
N ALA A 67 11.35 4.79 4.68
CA ALA A 67 11.73 4.94 6.10
C ALA A 67 12.01 3.62 6.82
N GLU A 68 11.96 2.49 6.13
CA GLU A 68 12.35 1.21 6.71
C GLU A 68 13.89 1.11 6.81
N ASP A 69 14.41 1.45 7.99
CA ASP A 69 15.76 1.09 8.50
C ASP A 69 15.60 0.24 9.78
#